data_AF-A0A524HN31-F1
#
_entry.id   AF-A0A524HN31-F1
#
_cell.length_a   1.000
_cell.length_b   1.000
_cell.length_c   1.000
_cell.angle_alpha   90.00
_cell.angle_beta   90.00
_cell.angle_gamma   90.00
#
_symmetry.space_group_name_H-M   'P 1'
#
loop_
_entity.id
_entity.type
_entity.pdbx_description
1 polymer ?
#
loop_
_entity_poly.entity_id
_entity_poly.type
_entity_poly.pdbx_seq_one_letter_code
_entity_poly.pdbx_strand_id
1 'polypeptide(L)'
;MTRIGTVQEFEWVNPHSWLRILVRDEAAGRDVQWALELGSPVQQMRVGWSADSLAPGDQVTVTIHPLKDGSRAGGLISATLPDGSVLGNGGLRPNAQRSSKFPGGLPAGVFGTGDEQPTPEGD
;
A
#
# COMPACT_ATOMS: atom_id res chain seq x y z
N MET A 1 -9.63 4.51 5.78
CA MET A 1 -9.81 4.55 4.30
C MET A 1 -8.52 4.10 3.64
N THR A 2 -8.56 3.56 2.42
CA THR A 2 -7.36 3.14 1.68
C THR A 2 -7.12 4.05 0.48
N ARG A 3 -5.85 4.40 0.23
CA ARG A 3 -5.41 5.20 -0.92
C ARG A 3 -4.13 4.63 -1.52
N ILE A 4 -4.02 4.77 -2.83
CA ILE A 4 -2.80 4.47 -3.58
C ILE A 4 -2.18 5.82 -3.92
N GLY A 5 -0.89 5.96 -3.66
CA GLY A 5 -0.18 7.19 -3.95
C GLY A 5 1.30 6.96 -4.15
N THR A 6 1.96 8.00 -4.65
CA THR A 6 3.41 8.05 -4.82
C THR A 6 4.02 8.78 -3.64
N VAL A 7 5.07 8.22 -3.04
CA VAL A 7 5.80 8.88 -1.96
C VAL A 7 6.43 10.17 -2.50
N GLN A 8 6.07 11.29 -1.88
CA GLN A 8 6.72 12.58 -2.13
C GLN A 8 7.92 12.72 -1.18
N GLU A 9 7.71 12.39 0.09
CA GLU A 9 8.69 12.59 1.15
C GLU A 9 8.38 11.67 2.33
N PHE A 10 9.44 11.13 2.94
CA PHE A 10 9.36 10.38 4.17
C PHE A 10 10.26 11.03 5.23
N GLU A 11 9.63 11.66 6.21
CA GLU A 11 10.28 12.40 7.28
C GLU A 11 10.43 11.48 8.49
N TRP A 12 11.61 10.88 8.62
CA TRP A 12 11.95 9.95 9.70
C TRP A 12 12.54 10.70 10.90
N VAL A 13 11.70 11.46 11.59
CA VAL A 13 12.09 12.28 12.77
C VAL A 13 11.40 11.80 14.04
N ASN A 14 12.03 12.07 15.18
CA ASN A 14 11.50 11.81 16.53
C ASN A 14 11.06 13.17 17.11
N PRO A 15 9.84 13.35 17.65
CA PRO A 15 8.94 12.35 18.23
C PRO A 15 7.95 11.66 17.28
N HIS A 16 7.66 12.22 16.11
CA HIS A 16 6.70 11.67 15.16
C HIS A 16 7.28 11.66 13.74
N SER A 17 7.21 10.52 13.08
CA SER A 17 7.56 10.42 11.66
C SER A 17 6.37 10.80 10.78
N TRP A 18 6.65 11.34 9.61
CA TRP A 18 5.63 11.77 8.66
C TRP A 18 5.86 11.17 7.29
N LEU A 19 4.79 10.76 6.63
CA LEU A 19 4.81 10.27 5.25
C LEU A 19 3.92 11.16 4.40
N ARG A 20 4.51 11.85 3.42
CA ARG A 20 3.79 12.67 2.44
C ARG A 20 3.65 11.89 1.15
N ILE A 21 2.42 11.68 0.68
CA ILE A 21 2.13 10.99 -0.57
C ILE A 21 1.31 11.85 -1.51
N LEU A 22 1.52 11.68 -2.82
CA LEU A 22 0.68 12.22 -3.88
C LEU A 22 -0.35 11.16 -4.28
N VAL A 23 -1.63 11.48 -4.10
CA VAL A 23 -2.74 10.61 -4.50
C VAL A 23 -3.41 11.25 -5.72
N ARG A 24 -3.66 10.48 -6.78
CA ARG A 24 -4.44 10.95 -7.93
C ARG A 24 -5.89 11.15 -7.50
N ASP A 25 -6.38 12.38 -7.57
CA ASP A 25 -7.80 12.69 -7.39
C ASP A 25 -8.46 12.72 -8.77
N GLU A 26 -9.23 11.67 -9.09
CA GLU A 26 -9.91 11.56 -10.39
C GLU A 26 -10.99 12.63 -10.59
N ALA A 27 -11.61 13.10 -9.50
CA ALA A 27 -12.64 14.13 -9.59
C ALA A 27 -12.05 15.52 -9.88
N ALA A 28 -10.88 15.82 -9.30
CA ALA A 28 -10.17 17.07 -9.52
C ALA A 28 -9.20 17.04 -10.71
N GLY A 29 -8.93 15.85 -11.29
CA GLY A 29 -8.01 15.66 -12.40
C GLY A 29 -6.54 15.98 -12.07
N ARG A 30 -6.17 15.99 -10.78
CA ARG A 30 -4.82 16.38 -10.32
C ARG A 30 -4.35 15.54 -9.15
N ASP A 31 -3.03 15.51 -8.96
CA ASP A 31 -2.43 14.88 -7.79
C ASP A 31 -2.61 15.77 -6.55
N VAL A 32 -2.98 15.14 -5.45
CA VAL A 32 -3.24 15.80 -4.18
C VAL A 32 -2.31 15.26 -3.11
N GLN A 33 -1.65 16.16 -2.40
CA GLN A 33 -0.77 15.78 -1.30
C GLN A 33 -1.60 15.35 -0.09
N TRP A 34 -1.21 14.23 0.49
CA TRP A 34 -1.69 13.70 1.75
C TRP A 34 -0.54 13.63 2.76
N ALA A 35 -0.77 14.15 3.96
CA ALA A 35 0.20 14.08 5.05
C ALA A 35 -0.23 13.02 6.07
N LEU A 36 0.58 11.98 6.22
CA LEU A 36 0.28 10.84 7.07
C LEU A 36 1.19 10.86 8.29
N GLU A 37 0.60 10.83 9.47
CA GLU A 37 1.33 10.78 10.73
C GLU A 37 1.61 9.33 11.12
N LEU A 38 2.87 9.05 11.47
CA LEU A 38 3.32 7.81 12.06
C LEU A 38 3.76 8.08 13.52
N GLY A 39 3.83 7.01 14.31
CA GLY A 39 4.44 7.07 15.64
C GLY A 39 5.95 7.37 15.58
N SER A 40 6.61 7.29 16.73
CA SER A 40 8.04 7.58 16.81
C SER A 40 8.89 6.57 16.03
N PRO A 41 10.05 6.96 15.48
CA PRO A 41 10.99 6.06 14.81
C PRO A 41 11.28 4.80 15.63
N VAL A 42 11.46 4.95 16.94
CA VAL A 42 11.76 3.84 17.87
C VAL A 42 10.61 2.82 17.92
N GLN A 43 9.35 3.27 17.83
CA GLN A 43 8.20 2.38 17.75
C GLN A 43 8.10 1.74 16.37
N GLN A 44 8.34 2.50 15.31
CA GLN A 44 8.23 2.03 13.94
C GLN A 44 9.29 0.98 13.59
N MET A 45 10.51 1.12 14.10
CA MET A 45 11.57 0.11 13.96
C MET A 45 11.16 -1.27 14.50
N ARG A 46 10.35 -1.32 15.56
CA ARG A 46 9.88 -2.58 16.14
C ARG A 46 8.86 -3.31 15.26
N VAL A 47 8.26 -2.60 14.31
CA VAL A 47 7.29 -3.18 13.37
C VAL A 47 7.82 -3.28 11.94
N GLY A 48 9.12 -3.03 11.75
CA GLY A 48 9.83 -3.31 10.49
C GLY A 48 10.16 -2.08 9.64
N TRP A 49 9.79 -0.88 10.10
CA TRP A 49 10.17 0.34 9.39
C TRP A 49 11.64 0.70 9.62
N SER A 50 12.22 1.34 8.63
CA SER A 50 13.53 1.97 8.61
C SER A 50 13.42 3.30 7.87
N ALA A 51 14.44 4.16 8.00
CA ALA A 51 14.53 5.38 7.22
C ALA A 51 14.51 5.11 5.70
N ASP A 52 15.03 3.94 5.29
CA ASP A 52 15.12 3.49 3.90
C ASP A 52 13.91 2.69 3.43
N SER A 53 12.87 2.54 4.26
CA SER A 53 11.67 1.76 3.89
C SER A 53 10.89 2.38 2.73
N LEU A 54 11.01 3.69 2.53
CA LEU A 54 10.32 4.43 1.49
C LEU A 54 11.25 5.46 0.87
N ALA A 55 11.32 5.47 -0.45
CA ALA A 55 11.99 6.51 -1.22
C ALA A 55 10.96 7.40 -1.93
N PRO A 56 11.27 8.70 -2.16
CA PRO A 56 10.50 9.52 -3.07
C PRO A 56 10.36 8.85 -4.45
N GLY A 57 9.13 8.77 -4.95
CA GLY A 57 8.81 8.07 -6.20
C GLY A 57 8.23 6.66 -6.01
N ASP A 58 8.32 6.07 -4.83
CA ASP A 58 7.75 4.75 -4.57
C ASP A 58 6.22 4.77 -4.62
N GLN A 59 5.62 3.78 -5.26
CA GLN A 59 4.19 3.58 -5.24
C GLN A 59 3.80 2.75 -4.02
N VAL A 60 2.93 3.30 -3.18
CA VAL A 60 2.49 2.68 -1.93
C VAL A 60 0.98 2.62 -1.84
N THR A 61 0.48 1.58 -1.18
CA THR A 61 -0.92 1.49 -0.79
C THR A 61 -1.03 1.71 0.71
N VAL A 62 -1.64 2.82 1.12
CA VAL A 62 -1.76 3.20 2.53
C VAL A 62 -3.19 3.06 3.01
N THR A 63 -3.33 2.58 4.25
CA THR A 63 -4.58 2.63 4.99
C THR A 63 -4.46 3.71 6.07
N ILE A 64 -5.43 4.61 6.12
CA ILE A 64 -5.39 5.86 6.86
C ILE A 64 -6.62 6.02 7.74
N HIS A 65 -6.43 6.57 8.94
CA HIS A 65 -7.48 7.23 9.73
C HIS A 65 -7.50 8.71 9.36
N PRO A 66 -8.40 9.16 8.47
CA PRO A 66 -8.45 10.57 8.09
C PRO A 66 -8.87 11.45 9.28
N LEU A 67 -8.41 12.69 9.30
CA LEU A 67 -8.90 13.69 10.24
C LEU A 67 -10.39 13.97 10.01
N LYS A 68 -11.09 14.30 11.11
CA LYS A 68 -12.54 14.56 11.09
C LYS A 68 -12.90 15.91 10.45
N ASP A 69 -11.93 16.80 10.30
CA ASP A 69 -12.08 18.15 9.76
C ASP A 69 -12.12 18.20 8.22
N GLY A 70 -11.87 17.06 7.56
CA GLY A 70 -11.81 16.96 6.10
C GLY A 70 -10.47 17.38 5.49
N SER A 71 -9.48 17.70 6.32
CA SER A 71 -8.11 17.96 5.87
C SER A 71 -7.52 16.70 5.21
N ARG A 72 -6.59 16.90 4.27
CA ARG A 72 -5.86 15.82 3.57
C ARG A 72 -4.72 15.31 4.43
N ALA A 73 -5.04 14.97 5.66
CA ALA A 73 -4.12 14.44 6.64
C ALA A 73 -4.80 13.38 7.49
N GLY A 74 -3.99 12.55 8.14
CA GLY A 74 -4.51 11.49 9.00
C GLY A 74 -3.41 10.61 9.58
N GLY A 75 -3.80 9.74 10.50
CA GLY A 75 -2.88 8.75 11.06
C GLY A 75 -2.72 7.55 10.12
N LEU A 76 -1.49 7.11 9.89
CA LEU A 76 -1.23 5.86 9.17
C LEU A 76 -1.68 4.66 10.02
N ILE A 77 -2.40 3.73 9.39
CA ILE A 77 -2.76 2.43 9.98
C ILE A 77 -1.77 1.36 9.50
N SER A 78 -1.63 1.25 8.18
CA SER A 78 -0.70 0.35 7.52
C SER A 78 -0.28 0.89 6.15
N ALA A 79 0.89 0.48 5.68
CA ALA A 79 1.40 0.75 4.35
C ALA A 79 1.84 -0.58 3.71
N THR A 80 1.43 -0.79 2.46
CA THR A 80 2.00 -1.82 1.59
C THR A 80 3.06 -1.15 0.73
N LEU A 81 4.29 -1.62 0.89
CA LEU A 81 5.49 -1.14 0.21
C LEU A 81 5.57 -1.75 -1.21
N PRO A 82 6.41 -1.20 -2.10
CA PRO A 82 6.58 -1.71 -3.46
C PRO A 82 7.16 -3.14 -3.51
N ASP A 83 7.88 -3.55 -2.46
CA ASP A 83 8.40 -4.92 -2.30
C ASP A 83 7.30 -5.94 -1.89
N GLY A 84 6.08 -5.48 -1.63
CA GLY A 84 4.95 -6.28 -1.14
C GLY A 84 4.89 -6.43 0.38
N SER A 85 5.85 -5.85 1.12
CA SER A 85 5.84 -5.86 2.57
C SER A 85 4.72 -4.98 3.11
N VAL A 86 4.03 -5.44 4.16
CA VAL A 86 2.98 -4.66 4.82
C VAL A 86 3.46 -4.26 6.21
N LEU A 87 3.68 -2.96 6.40
CA LEU A 87 4.13 -2.38 7.66
C LEU A 87 2.99 -1.65 8.35
N GLY A 88 2.87 -1.83 9.67
CA GLY A 88 1.85 -1.18 10.51
C GLY A 88 2.39 0.02 11.27
N ASN A 89 1.52 0.76 11.94
CA ASN A 89 1.93 1.88 12.80
C ASN A 89 1.88 1.48 14.29
N GLY A 90 3.05 1.22 14.91
CA GLY A 90 3.21 1.16 16.37
C GLY A 90 2.51 0.03 17.17
N GLY A 91 1.99 -1.02 16.51
CA GLY A 91 1.39 -2.17 17.22
C GLY A 91 0.20 -2.80 16.50
N LEU A 92 -0.37 -2.10 15.52
CA LEU A 92 -1.31 -2.68 14.57
C LEU A 92 -0.51 -3.52 13.57
N ARG A 93 -0.28 -4.81 13.88
CA ARG A 93 -0.06 -5.78 12.81
C ARG A 93 -1.36 -5.81 12.02
N PRO A 94 -1.41 -5.38 10.75
CA PRO A 94 -2.60 -5.63 9.96
C PRO A 94 -2.76 -7.15 9.97
N ASN A 95 -3.83 -7.65 10.59
CA ASN A 95 -4.22 -9.05 10.43
C ASN A 95 -4.18 -9.29 8.92
N ALA A 96 -3.35 -10.23 8.47
CA ALA A 96 -3.09 -10.49 7.07
C ALA A 96 -4.42 -10.70 6.35
N GLN A 97 -4.99 -9.62 5.82
CA GLN A 97 -6.27 -9.67 5.17
C GLN A 97 -5.93 -10.20 3.79
N ARG A 98 -6.13 -11.51 3.65
CA ARG A 98 -6.24 -12.23 2.39
C ARG A 98 -6.85 -11.33 1.33
N SER A 99 -6.26 -11.37 0.14
CA SER A 99 -6.78 -10.90 -1.16
C SER A 99 -6.88 -9.38 -1.33
N SER A 100 -6.55 -8.79 -2.49
CA SER A 100 -6.67 -9.34 -3.83
C SER A 100 -5.48 -8.97 -4.73
N LYS A 101 -5.15 -9.91 -5.63
CA LYS A 101 -4.62 -9.58 -6.95
C LYS A 101 -5.37 -8.35 -7.50
N PHE A 102 -4.63 -7.44 -8.09
CA PHE A 102 -5.09 -6.38 -8.97
C PHE A 102 -6.30 -6.81 -9.83
N PRO A 103 -7.43 -6.08 -9.85
CA PRO A 103 -8.42 -6.20 -10.90
C PRO A 103 -8.11 -5.12 -11.96
N GLY A 104 -7.35 -5.48 -12.97
CA GLY A 104 -7.15 -4.69 -14.19
C GLY A 104 -7.13 -5.63 -15.37
N GLY A 105 -8.30 -5.81 -16.01
CA GLY A 105 -8.55 -6.88 -16.95
C GLY A 105 -7.94 -6.72 -18.34
N LEU A 106 -7.93 -7.84 -19.06
CA LEU A 106 -8.03 -7.90 -20.51
C LEU A 106 -9.16 -8.91 -20.84
N PRO A 107 -9.92 -8.69 -21.93
CA PRO A 107 -11.26 -9.24 -22.08
C PRO A 107 -11.33 -10.70 -22.52
N ALA A 108 -12.51 -11.27 -22.30
CA ALA A 108 -12.94 -12.63 -22.51
C ALA A 108 -12.69 -13.21 -23.90
N GLY A 109 -12.34 -14.50 -23.93
CA GLY A 109 -12.31 -15.33 -25.13
C GLY A 109 -12.42 -16.83 -24.79
N VAL A 110 -13.66 -17.29 -24.68
CA VAL A 110 -14.19 -18.62 -25.07
C VAL A 110 -13.69 -19.91 -24.37
N PHE A 111 -14.66 -20.49 -23.65
CA PHE A 111 -14.93 -21.87 -23.23
C PHE A 111 -14.29 -23.04 -24.01
N GLY A 112 -13.94 -24.11 -23.28
CA GLY A 112 -13.71 -25.46 -23.84
C GLY A 112 -13.31 -26.50 -22.80
N THR A 113 -14.27 -27.31 -22.37
CA THR A 113 -14.30 -28.40 -21.36
C THR A 113 -13.37 -29.61 -21.63
N GLY A 114 -12.97 -30.32 -20.55
CA GLY A 114 -12.60 -31.75 -20.51
C GLY A 114 -11.10 -31.98 -20.26
N ASP A 115 -10.67 -32.41 -19.06
CA ASP A 115 -10.59 -33.79 -18.54
C ASP A 115 -9.72 -34.73 -19.40
N GLU A 116 -8.95 -35.59 -18.71
CA GLU A 116 -8.09 -36.68 -19.21
C GLU A 116 -6.56 -36.40 -19.39
N GLN A 117 -5.76 -36.92 -18.45
CA GLN A 117 -4.44 -37.54 -18.69
C GLN A 117 -4.62 -39.08 -18.61
N PRO A 118 -3.72 -39.98 -19.08
CA PRO A 118 -2.41 -39.81 -19.78
C PRO A 118 -2.19 -40.77 -20.99
N THR A 119 -1.10 -40.58 -21.76
CA THR A 119 -0.09 -41.60 -22.20
C THR A 119 0.87 -40.99 -23.24
N PRO A 120 2.18 -41.29 -23.16
CA PRO A 120 3.05 -41.23 -24.35
C PRO A 120 3.53 -42.63 -24.72
N GLU A 121 3.09 -43.13 -25.88
CA GLU A 121 3.76 -44.20 -26.63
C GLU A 121 4.45 -43.61 -27.86
N GLY A 122 5.69 -44.06 -28.12
CA GLY A 122 6.30 -44.12 -29.45
C GLY A 122 7.56 -43.27 -29.66
N ASP A 123 8.75 -43.85 -29.47
CA ASP A 123 9.56 -44.45 -30.55
C ASP A 123 10.48 -45.55 -29.96
#